data_AF-C1MVD5-F1
#
_entry.id   AF-C1MVD5-F1
#
_cell.length_a   1.000
_cell.length_b   1.000
_cell.length_c   1.000
_cell.angle_alpha   90.00
_cell.angle_beta   90.00
_cell.angle_gamma   90.00
#
_symmetry.space_group_name_H-M   'P 1'
#
loop_
_entity.id
_entity.type
_entity.pdbx_description
1 polymer ?
#
loop_
_entity_poly.entity_id
_entity_poly.type
_entity_poly.pdbx_seq_one_letter_code
_entity_poly.pdbx_strand_id
1 'polypeptide(L)'
;KKTGWIFSAAYYQQWFDVDTDDVLSRTFEATAKCYAGSFARACDGNPDLYGPFWICATLVFLHAMGGNYAQYMSSKGKSDGEEWSFDIEKISVSSAMFFGYCSVAPVLLYLVLRCFAGVPTTSLSFVQLVSTYGYALTVYVPVSLLCVVPSEAFRWMSFIAGMAVSASFLFTNVR
;
A
#
# COMPACT_ATOMS: atom_id res chain seq x y z
N LYS A 1 -2.59 26.87 4.03
CA LYS A 1 -1.55 25.83 4.23
C LYS A 1 -0.59 26.31 5.33
N LYS A 2 -0.35 25.51 6.37
CA LYS A 2 0.58 25.87 7.45
C LYS A 2 2.00 25.96 6.87
N THR A 3 2.56 27.17 6.81
CA THR A 3 3.91 27.42 6.29
C THR A 3 4.94 27.27 7.42
N GLY A 4 5.44 26.05 7.60
CA GLY A 4 6.56 25.74 8.48
C GLY A 4 7.83 25.40 7.69
N TRP A 5 8.97 25.33 8.40
CA TRP A 5 10.23 24.78 7.89
C TRP A 5 10.05 23.30 7.49
N ILE A 6 10.69 22.85 6.41
CA ILE A 6 10.48 21.49 5.86
C ILE A 6 10.86 20.36 6.83
N PHE A 7 11.75 20.62 7.80
CA PHE A 7 12.12 19.65 8.84
C PHE A 7 11.23 19.75 10.09
N SER A 8 10.20 20.59 10.07
CA SER A 8 9.24 20.70 11.17
C SER A 8 8.08 19.73 10.98
N ALA A 9 7.69 19.06 12.06
CA ALA A 9 6.46 18.24 12.06
C ALA A 9 5.23 19.05 11.62
N ALA A 10 5.17 20.35 11.94
CA ALA A 10 4.07 21.24 11.57
C ALA A 10 3.91 21.41 10.04
N TYR A 11 4.99 21.23 9.27
CA TYR A 11 4.93 21.25 7.80
C TYR A 11 4.21 20.01 7.25
N TYR A 12 4.42 18.84 7.87
CA TYR A 12 3.82 17.59 7.43
C TYR A 12 2.39 17.37 7.90
N GLN A 13 1.97 18.04 8.98
CA GLN A 13 0.62 17.92 9.54
C GLN A 13 -0.50 18.04 8.49
N GLN A 14 -0.34 18.90 7.48
CA GLN A 14 -1.36 19.11 6.45
C GLN A 14 -1.73 17.84 5.64
N TRP A 15 -0.83 16.85 5.58
CA TRP A 15 -1.08 15.59 4.87
C TRP A 15 -1.53 14.45 5.79
N PHE A 16 -1.57 14.71 7.10
CA PHE A 16 -2.06 13.79 8.13
C PHE A 16 -3.37 14.28 8.78
N ASP A 17 -3.78 15.51 8.47
CA ASP A 17 -5.02 16.12 8.90
C ASP A 17 -6.16 15.69 7.95
N VAL A 18 -6.68 14.49 8.19
CA VAL A 18 -7.75 13.86 7.40
C VAL A 18 -8.80 13.21 8.30
N ASP A 19 -10.05 13.23 7.83
CA ASP A 19 -11.14 12.56 8.52
C ASP A 19 -11.21 11.07 8.17
N THR A 20 -11.79 10.28 9.07
CA THR A 20 -11.92 8.83 8.87
C THR A 20 -12.78 8.52 7.65
N ASP A 21 -13.83 9.31 7.42
CA ASP A 21 -14.73 9.16 6.27
C ASP A 21 -14.00 9.38 4.94
N ASP A 22 -13.03 10.30 4.89
CA ASP A 22 -12.17 10.51 3.72
C ASP A 22 -11.32 9.28 3.45
N VAL A 23 -10.70 8.71 4.48
CA VAL A 23 -9.84 7.53 4.33
C VAL A 23 -10.66 6.31 3.89
N LEU A 24 -11.86 6.12 4.44
CA LEU A 24 -12.77 5.03 4.08
C LEU A 24 -13.29 5.19 2.65
N SER A 25 -13.71 6.39 2.26
CA SER A 25 -14.18 6.64 0.89
C SER A 25 -13.06 6.40 -0.13
N ARG A 26 -11.85 6.91 0.12
CA ARG A 26 -10.65 6.68 -0.72
C ARG A 26 -10.27 5.21 -0.82
N THR A 27 -10.34 4.48 0.30
CA THR A 27 -10.13 3.02 0.35
C THR A 27 -11.15 2.27 -0.50
N PHE A 28 -12.42 2.65 -0.37
CA PHE A 28 -13.50 2.07 -1.15
C PHE A 28 -13.34 2.38 -2.64
N GLU A 29 -12.97 3.60 -2.99
CA GLU A 29 -12.70 3.97 -4.39
C GLU A 29 -11.54 3.16 -4.98
N ALA A 30 -10.45 3.01 -4.22
CA ALA A 30 -9.28 2.26 -4.66
C ALA A 30 -9.58 0.77 -4.92
N THR A 31 -10.53 0.20 -4.18
CA THR A 31 -10.86 -1.22 -4.27
C THR A 31 -12.05 -1.49 -5.20
N ALA A 32 -13.20 -0.84 -4.95
CA ALA A 32 -14.45 -1.10 -5.64
C ALA A 32 -14.59 -0.33 -6.96
N LYS A 33 -13.95 0.84 -7.08
CA LYS A 33 -14.02 1.70 -8.28
C LYS A 33 -12.67 1.78 -8.99
N CYS A 34 -11.89 0.70 -8.98
CA CYS A 34 -10.55 0.64 -9.57
C CYS A 34 -10.48 1.00 -11.06
N TYR A 35 -11.60 1.01 -11.78
CA TYR A 35 -11.69 1.38 -13.20
C TYR A 35 -12.16 2.82 -13.45
N ALA A 36 -12.60 3.56 -12.41
CA ALA A 36 -13.29 4.83 -12.58
C ALA A 36 -12.36 6.03 -12.84
N GLY A 37 -11.06 5.92 -12.52
CA GLY A 37 -10.11 7.04 -12.62
C GLY A 37 -10.52 8.27 -11.78
N SER A 38 -11.35 8.09 -10.75
CA SER A 38 -11.92 9.17 -9.95
C SER A 38 -11.09 9.54 -8.72
N PHE A 39 -9.98 8.86 -8.44
CA PHE A 39 -9.26 9.00 -7.18
C PHE A 39 -8.70 10.40 -6.97
N ALA A 40 -8.19 11.03 -8.04
CA ALA A 40 -7.73 12.42 -8.00
C ALA A 40 -8.86 13.39 -7.59
N ARG A 41 -10.11 13.09 -7.99
CA ARG A 41 -11.31 13.85 -7.62
C ARG A 41 -11.74 13.52 -6.19
N ALA A 42 -11.66 12.26 -5.76
CA ALA A 42 -11.94 11.86 -4.39
C ALA A 42 -10.95 12.42 -3.36
N CYS A 43 -9.74 12.76 -3.80
CA CYS A 43 -8.79 13.50 -2.97
C CYS A 43 -9.16 14.99 -2.82
N ASP A 44 -10.03 15.54 -3.67
CA ASP A 44 -10.48 16.95 -3.70
C ASP A 44 -9.36 17.99 -3.48
N GLY A 45 -8.20 17.76 -4.10
CA GLY A 45 -7.03 18.65 -3.95
C GLY A 45 -6.29 18.55 -2.60
N ASN A 46 -6.72 17.67 -1.69
CA ASN A 46 -6.07 17.34 -0.42
C ASN A 46 -5.58 15.87 -0.37
N PRO A 47 -4.50 15.52 -1.09
CA PRO A 47 -3.92 14.18 -1.02
C PRO A 47 -3.29 13.95 0.36
N ASP A 48 -3.42 12.74 0.89
CA ASP A 48 -2.96 12.39 2.23
C ASP A 48 -1.79 11.38 2.22
N LEU A 49 -1.04 11.38 3.33
CA LEU A 49 -0.02 10.38 3.64
C LEU A 49 -0.45 9.45 4.79
N TYR A 50 -1.51 9.83 5.53
CA TYR A 50 -2.04 9.06 6.65
C TYR A 50 -2.53 7.67 6.22
N GLY A 51 -3.39 7.60 5.19
CA GLY A 51 -3.91 6.33 4.67
C GLY A 51 -2.78 5.40 4.21
N PRO A 52 -1.92 5.81 3.27
CA PRO A 52 -0.77 5.04 2.79
C PRO A 52 0.11 4.49 3.92
N PHE A 53 0.39 5.31 4.94
CA PHE A 53 1.22 4.89 6.08
C PHE A 53 0.59 3.72 6.84
N TRP A 54 -0.70 3.83 7.20
CA TRP A 54 -1.40 2.79 7.95
C TRP A 54 -1.69 1.54 7.13
N ILE A 55 -1.97 1.69 5.82
CA ILE A 55 -2.12 0.56 4.91
C ILE A 55 -0.81 -0.24 4.86
N CYS A 56 0.34 0.42 4.68
CA CYS A 56 1.64 -0.24 4.68
C CYS A 56 1.92 -0.94 6.01
N ALA A 57 1.72 -0.26 7.14
CA ALA A 57 1.94 -0.86 8.47
C ALA A 57 1.08 -2.11 8.70
N THR A 58 -0.19 -2.07 8.29
CA THR A 58 -1.11 -3.21 8.38
C THR A 58 -0.65 -4.38 7.53
N LEU A 59 -0.19 -4.12 6.31
CA LEU A 59 0.32 -5.15 5.40
C LEU A 59 1.64 -5.76 5.88
N VAL A 60 2.52 -4.97 6.47
CA VAL A 60 3.75 -5.47 7.12
C VAL A 60 3.40 -6.50 8.17
N PHE A 61 2.44 -6.17 9.04
CA PHE A 61 1.98 -7.07 10.09
C PHE A 61 1.34 -8.33 9.51
N LEU A 62 0.39 -8.20 8.58
CA LEU A 62 -0.32 -9.33 8.00
C LEU A 62 0.60 -10.27 7.21
N HIS A 63 1.56 -9.72 6.45
CA HIS A 63 2.53 -10.51 5.69
C HIS A 63 3.49 -11.25 6.61
N ALA A 64 4.07 -10.57 7.61
CA ALA A 64 5.00 -11.19 8.54
C ALA A 64 4.32 -12.27 9.39
N MET A 65 3.11 -12.02 9.87
CA MET A 65 2.31 -13.01 10.59
C MET A 65 1.89 -14.17 9.70
N GLY A 66 1.39 -13.89 8.49
CA GLY A 66 1.00 -14.92 7.53
C GLY A 66 2.17 -15.85 7.17
N GLY A 67 3.37 -15.29 6.98
CA GLY A 67 4.59 -16.06 6.73
C GLY A 67 5.05 -16.88 7.93
N ASN A 68 4.91 -16.37 9.15
CA ASN A 68 5.18 -17.13 10.38
C ASN A 68 4.16 -18.25 10.62
N TYR A 69 2.88 -17.98 10.35
CA TYR A 69 1.81 -18.97 10.45
C TYR A 69 1.97 -20.10 9.43
N ALA A 70 2.32 -19.79 8.18
CA ALA A 70 2.59 -20.80 7.16
C ALA A 70 3.75 -21.72 7.59
N GLN A 71 4.83 -21.16 8.14
CA GLN A 71 5.95 -21.95 8.66
C GLN A 71 5.53 -22.85 9.83
N TYR A 72 4.70 -22.34 10.74
CA TYR A 72 4.15 -23.14 11.85
C TYR A 72 3.30 -24.32 11.36
N MET A 73 2.46 -24.10 10.35
CA MET A 73 1.64 -25.16 9.76
C MET A 73 2.49 -26.23 9.06
N SER A 74 3.58 -25.83 8.42
CA SER A 74 4.53 -26.77 7.80
C SER A 74 5.41 -27.51 8.82
N SER A 75 5.73 -26.90 9.98
CA SER A 75 6.54 -27.54 11.01
C SER A 75 5.78 -28.58 11.82
N LYS A 76 4.44 -28.46 11.95
CA LYS A 76 3.57 -29.45 12.62
C LYS A 76 3.67 -30.88 12.05
N GLY A 77 4.16 -31.05 10.82
CA GLY A 77 4.28 -32.35 10.15
C GLY A 77 5.66 -32.99 10.20
N LYS A 78 6.66 -32.34 10.83
CA LYS A 78 8.04 -32.86 10.93
C LYS A 78 8.29 -33.40 12.34
N SER A 79 8.92 -34.56 12.43
CA SER A 79 9.18 -35.32 13.67
C SER A 79 10.09 -34.60 14.68
N ASP A 80 9.58 -34.42 15.91
CA ASP A 80 10.22 -34.36 17.25
C ASP A 80 11.62 -33.73 17.46
N GLY A 81 12.03 -32.74 16.66
CA GLY A 81 13.29 -32.03 16.93
C GLY A 81 13.40 -30.57 16.48
N GLU A 82 12.52 -30.08 15.61
CA GLU A 82 12.53 -28.66 15.20
C GLU A 82 11.53 -27.85 16.03
N GLU A 83 12.01 -27.19 17.09
CA GLU A 83 11.22 -26.18 17.79
C GLU A 83 10.90 -25.01 16.83
N TRP A 84 9.61 -24.74 16.64
CA TRP A 84 9.18 -23.57 15.87
C TRP A 84 9.63 -22.29 16.57
N SER A 85 10.35 -21.44 15.84
CA SER A 85 10.74 -20.11 16.30
C SER A 85 10.10 -19.03 15.43
N PHE A 86 9.77 -17.90 16.07
CA PHE A 86 9.25 -16.74 15.37
C PHE A 86 10.37 -16.03 14.62
N ASP A 87 10.23 -15.93 13.30
CA ASP A 87 11.21 -15.27 12.46
C ASP A 87 10.91 -13.77 12.38
N ILE A 88 11.76 -12.97 13.05
CA ILE A 88 11.69 -11.50 13.09
C ILE A 88 12.14 -10.89 11.76
N GLU A 89 12.98 -11.59 10.98
CA GLU A 89 13.47 -11.10 9.70
C GLU A 89 12.32 -10.81 8.74
N LYS A 90 11.24 -11.60 8.81
CA LYS A 90 10.02 -11.40 8.03
C LYS A 90 9.38 -10.03 8.24
N ILE A 91 9.48 -9.45 9.43
CA ILE A 91 8.98 -8.09 9.68
C ILE A 91 9.81 -7.09 8.87
N SER A 92 11.14 -7.17 8.95
CA SER A 92 12.07 -6.30 8.23
C SER A 92 11.91 -6.40 6.72
N VAL A 93 11.81 -7.63 6.19
CA VAL A 93 11.58 -7.88 4.76
C VAL A 93 10.23 -7.32 4.32
N SER A 94 9.17 -7.52 5.10
CA SER A 94 7.84 -6.97 4.79
C SER A 94 7.86 -5.44 4.81
N SER A 95 8.53 -4.83 5.80
CA SER A 95 8.68 -3.38 5.89
C SER A 95 9.40 -2.83 4.67
N ALA A 96 10.52 -3.43 4.28
CA ALA A 96 11.26 -3.04 3.08
C ALA A 96 10.38 -3.20 1.82
N MET A 97 9.57 -4.26 1.73
CA MET A 97 8.67 -4.48 0.60
C MET A 97 7.60 -3.40 0.48
N PHE A 98 6.79 -3.17 1.53
CA PHE A 98 5.64 -2.26 1.43
C PHE A 98 6.02 -0.79 1.49
N PHE A 99 6.85 -0.38 2.46
CA PHE A 99 7.32 1.02 2.53
C PHE A 99 8.30 1.35 1.42
N GLY A 100 9.14 0.39 1.00
CA GLY A 100 10.00 0.55 -0.16
C GLY A 100 9.19 0.75 -1.43
N TYR A 101 8.17 -0.08 -1.68
CA TYR A 101 7.27 0.13 -2.83
C TYR A 101 6.58 1.50 -2.79
N CYS A 102 5.98 1.87 -1.65
CA CYS A 102 5.22 3.11 -1.51
C CYS A 102 6.09 4.37 -1.62
N SER A 103 7.41 4.26 -1.45
CA SER A 103 8.35 5.39 -1.62
C SER A 103 9.06 5.37 -2.97
N VAL A 104 9.68 4.23 -3.33
CA VAL A 104 10.53 4.11 -4.52
C VAL A 104 9.71 4.23 -5.80
N ALA A 105 8.53 3.60 -5.89
CA ALA A 105 7.76 3.63 -7.13
C ALA A 105 7.24 5.05 -7.47
N PRO A 106 6.65 5.82 -6.53
CA PRO A 106 6.31 7.22 -6.75
C PRO A 106 7.51 8.11 -7.07
N VAL A 107 8.66 7.89 -6.42
CA VAL A 107 9.88 8.67 -6.70
C VAL A 107 10.39 8.42 -8.11
N LEU A 108 10.50 7.15 -8.53
CA LEU A 108 10.93 6.80 -9.88
C LEU A 108 9.99 7.37 -10.93
N LEU A 109 8.68 7.20 -10.75
CA LEU A 109 7.69 7.74 -11.67
C LEU A 109 7.74 9.28 -11.73
N TYR A 110 7.86 9.94 -10.57
CA TYR A 110 8.00 11.39 -10.50
C TYR A 110 9.24 11.88 -11.25
N LEU A 111 10.38 11.21 -11.09
CA LEU A 111 11.61 11.53 -11.83
C LEU A 111 11.45 11.30 -13.33
N VAL A 112 10.82 10.20 -13.75
CA VAL A 112 10.54 9.93 -15.17
C VAL A 112 9.67 11.03 -15.79
N LEU A 113 8.57 11.37 -15.13
CA LEU A 113 7.63 12.39 -15.61
C LEU A 113 8.26 13.79 -15.69
N ARG A 114 9.14 14.13 -14.76
CA ARG A 114 9.79 15.45 -14.68
C ARG A 114 11.01 15.56 -15.58
N CYS A 115 11.90 14.59 -15.52
CA CYS A 115 13.19 14.64 -16.20
C CYS A 115 13.11 14.23 -17.67
N PHE A 116 12.19 13.32 -18.03
CA PHE A 116 12.09 12.79 -19.39
C PHE A 116 10.83 13.25 -20.13
N ALA A 117 9.68 13.33 -19.46
CA ALA A 117 8.42 13.69 -20.12
C ALA A 117 8.05 15.18 -20.07
N GLY A 118 8.81 16.00 -19.31
CA GLY A 118 8.59 17.46 -19.23
C GLY A 118 7.23 17.89 -18.66
N VAL A 119 6.54 17.02 -17.91
CA VAL A 119 5.19 17.31 -17.40
C VAL A 119 5.28 18.40 -16.30
N PRO A 120 4.42 19.44 -16.31
CA PRO A 120 4.42 20.50 -15.30
C PRO A 120 4.01 20.05 -13.90
N THR A 121 4.56 20.68 -12.86
CA THR A 121 4.29 20.35 -11.44
C THR A 121 2.85 20.58 -11.00
N THR A 122 2.14 21.44 -11.72
CA THR A 122 0.74 21.79 -11.51
C THR A 122 -0.23 20.65 -11.82
N SER A 123 0.16 19.68 -12.65
CA SER A 123 -0.75 18.62 -13.10
C SER A 123 -0.80 17.41 -12.16
N LEU A 124 0.30 17.13 -11.43
CA LEU A 124 0.37 15.98 -10.53
C LEU A 124 1.38 16.24 -9.41
N SER A 125 0.91 16.26 -8.16
CA SER A 125 1.74 16.44 -6.98
C SER A 125 2.47 15.14 -6.61
N PHE A 126 3.69 15.24 -6.08
CA PHE A 126 4.41 14.07 -5.55
C PHE A 126 3.62 13.36 -4.44
N VAL A 127 2.99 14.13 -3.54
CA VAL A 127 2.18 13.55 -2.45
C VAL A 127 0.98 12.80 -2.99
N GLN A 128 0.38 13.28 -4.09
CA GLN A 128 -0.72 12.59 -4.74
C GLN A 128 -0.27 11.27 -5.36
N LEU A 129 0.94 11.19 -5.94
CA LEU A 129 1.51 9.93 -6.40
C LEU A 129 1.71 8.94 -5.25
N VAL A 130 2.31 9.38 -4.14
CA VAL A 130 2.50 8.53 -2.95
C VAL A 130 1.16 8.04 -2.42
N SER A 131 0.16 8.93 -2.34
CA SER A 131 -1.21 8.59 -1.94
C SER A 131 -1.81 7.52 -2.86
N THR A 132 -1.80 7.74 -4.18
CA THR A 132 -2.32 6.77 -5.15
C THR A 132 -1.63 5.41 -5.04
N TYR A 133 -0.29 5.36 -4.98
CA TYR A 133 0.43 4.09 -4.83
C TYR A 133 0.19 3.41 -3.48
N GLY A 134 0.02 4.18 -2.41
CA GLY A 134 -0.34 3.66 -1.09
C GLY A 134 -1.74 3.05 -1.06
N TYR A 135 -2.74 3.76 -1.58
CA TYR A 135 -4.12 3.27 -1.63
C TYR A 135 -4.29 2.09 -2.59
N ALA A 136 -3.46 1.98 -3.64
CA ALA A 136 -3.43 0.82 -4.51
C ALA A 136 -3.07 -0.49 -3.78
N LEU A 137 -2.40 -0.40 -2.62
CA LEU A 137 -2.09 -1.56 -1.79
C LEU A 137 -3.27 -2.04 -0.93
N THR A 138 -4.32 -1.24 -0.78
CA THR A 138 -5.43 -1.55 0.14
C THR A 138 -6.10 -2.90 -0.16
N VAL A 139 -6.20 -3.26 -1.44
CA VAL A 139 -6.77 -4.55 -1.86
C VAL A 139 -6.02 -5.75 -1.29
N TYR A 140 -4.73 -5.60 -0.97
CA TYR A 140 -3.95 -6.69 -0.37
C TYR A 140 -4.29 -6.94 1.10
N VAL A 141 -4.95 -6.00 1.79
CA VAL A 141 -5.41 -6.19 3.17
C VAL A 141 -6.42 -7.34 3.25
N PRO A 142 -7.59 -7.30 2.56
CA PRO A 142 -8.51 -8.43 2.56
C PRO A 142 -7.92 -9.68 1.88
N VAL A 143 -7.11 -9.54 0.83
CA VAL A 143 -6.45 -10.68 0.17
C VAL A 143 -5.54 -11.43 1.15
N SER A 144 -4.78 -10.72 1.99
CA SER A 144 -3.90 -11.38 2.97
C SER A 144 -4.67 -12.19 4.01
N LEU A 145 -5.87 -11.74 4.40
CA LEU A 145 -6.77 -12.49 5.29
C LEU A 145 -7.35 -13.73 4.59
N LEU A 146 -7.75 -13.60 3.32
CA LEU A 146 -8.22 -14.73 2.50
C LEU A 146 -7.13 -15.79 2.32
N CYS A 147 -5.87 -15.38 2.25
CA CYS A 147 -4.72 -16.27 2.09
C CYS A 147 -4.39 -17.12 3.33
N VAL A 148 -5.06 -16.93 4.46
CA VAL A 148 -4.92 -17.79 5.66
C VAL A 148 -5.49 -19.19 5.43
N VAL A 149 -6.44 -19.33 4.48
CA VAL A 149 -7.02 -20.62 4.10
C VAL A 149 -5.92 -21.54 3.57
N PRO A 150 -5.82 -22.81 4.06
CA PRO A 150 -4.77 -23.75 3.67
C PRO A 150 -5.04 -24.38 2.29
N SER A 151 -5.27 -23.54 1.28
CA SER A 151 -5.44 -23.92 -0.11
C SER A 151 -4.55 -23.05 -0.98
N GLU A 152 -3.59 -23.67 -1.65
CA GLU A 152 -2.65 -22.97 -2.52
C GLU A 152 -3.36 -22.33 -3.72
N ALA A 153 -4.30 -23.05 -4.34
CA ALA A 153 -5.09 -22.52 -5.45
C ALA A 153 -5.87 -21.27 -5.04
N PHE A 154 -6.51 -21.28 -3.87
CA PHE A 154 -7.29 -20.15 -3.37
C PHE A 154 -6.42 -18.92 -3.09
N ARG A 155 -5.22 -19.14 -2.54
CA ARG A 155 -4.22 -18.09 -2.32
C ARG A 155 -3.79 -17.42 -3.62
N TRP A 156 -3.40 -18.20 -4.63
CA TRP A 156 -2.97 -17.67 -5.93
C TRP A 156 -4.09 -16.92 -6.63
N MET A 157 -5.31 -17.46 -6.64
CA MET A 157 -6.47 -16.77 -7.22
C MET A 157 -6.74 -15.43 -6.53
N SER A 158 -6.73 -15.39 -5.19
CA SER A 158 -6.94 -14.16 -4.42
C SER A 158 -5.85 -13.13 -4.69
N PHE A 159 -4.59 -13.56 -4.78
CA PHE A 159 -3.46 -12.70 -5.08
C PHE A 159 -3.53 -12.12 -6.50
N ILE A 160 -3.83 -12.94 -7.50
CA ILE A 160 -4.00 -12.51 -8.90
C ILE A 160 -5.16 -11.51 -9.03
N ALA A 161 -6.28 -11.77 -8.35
CA ALA A 161 -7.41 -10.85 -8.33
C ALA A 161 -7.01 -9.49 -7.70
N GLY A 162 -6.30 -9.51 -6.57
CA GLY A 162 -5.76 -8.30 -5.93
C GLY A 162 -4.81 -7.53 -6.85
N MET A 163 -3.90 -8.23 -7.52
CA MET A 163 -3.01 -7.63 -8.52
C MET A 163 -3.78 -6.95 -9.66
N ALA A 164 -4.81 -7.62 -10.20
CA ALA A 164 -5.61 -7.07 -11.29
C ALA A 164 -6.33 -5.78 -10.87
N VAL A 165 -6.92 -5.76 -9.67
CA VAL A 165 -7.58 -4.57 -9.10
C VAL A 165 -6.58 -3.44 -8.87
N SER A 166 -5.45 -3.73 -8.22
CA SER A 166 -4.40 -2.75 -7.94
C SER A 166 -3.80 -2.15 -9.22
N ALA A 167 -3.50 -3.00 -10.21
CA ALA A 167 -3.00 -2.56 -11.51
C ALA A 167 -4.03 -1.69 -12.24
N SER A 168 -5.29 -2.12 -12.30
CA SER A 168 -6.38 -1.34 -12.93
C SER A 168 -6.53 0.04 -12.29
N PHE A 169 -6.48 0.10 -10.96
CA PHE A 169 -6.54 1.36 -10.22
C PHE A 169 -5.37 2.29 -10.57
N LEU A 170 -4.14 1.78 -10.60
CA LEU A 170 -2.97 2.58 -10.96
C LEU A 170 -3.04 3.07 -12.41
N PHE A 171 -3.35 2.19 -13.36
CA PHE A 171 -3.42 2.56 -14.78
C PHE A 171 -4.49 3.61 -15.07
N THR A 172 -5.62 3.59 -14.38
CA THR A 172 -6.69 4.56 -14.60
C THR A 172 -6.43 5.92 -13.94
N ASN A 173 -5.67 5.96 -12.84
CA ASN A 173 -5.42 7.19 -12.05
C ASN A 173 -4.07 7.87 -12.33
N VAL A 174 -3.16 7.21 -13.04
CA VAL A 174 -1.82 7.74 -13.41
C VAL A 174 -1.73 8.15 -14.90
N ARG A 175 -2.84 8.01 -15.64
CA ARG A 175 -2.94 8.38 -17.06
C ARG A 175 -2.84 9.89 -17.31
#